data_AF-A0A7L8SCW4-F1
#
_entry.id   AF-A0A7L8SCW4-F1
#
_cell.length_a   1.000
_cell.length_b   1.000
_cell.length_c   1.000
_cell.angle_alpha   90.00
_cell.angle_beta   90.00
_cell.angle_gamma   90.00
#
_symmetry.space_group_name_H-M   'P 1'
#
loop_
_entity.id
_entity.type
_entity.pdbx_description
1 polymer ?
#
loop_
_entity_poly.entity_id
_entity_poly.type
_entity_poly.pdbx_seq_one_letter_code
_entity_poly.pdbx_strand_id
1 'polypeptide(L)'
;MNSKQLLAISAAAFALLGTVGAAHAETYEGVHAITSAASRADVRTEAVASARNGNEYSDAAAEGTVAVTSTVDRQAVRAEAVATARSGNIYSDAADVKRTAVSVTRQAGL
;
A
#
# COMPACT_ATOMS: atom_id res chain seq x y z
N MET A 1 28.01 -6.89 60.53
CA MET A 1 27.30 -5.97 59.62
C MET A 1 26.03 -5.50 60.31
N ASN A 2 25.82 -4.20 60.46
CA ASN A 2 24.69 -3.66 61.24
C ASN A 2 23.48 -3.35 60.34
N SER A 3 22.32 -3.15 60.96
CA SER A 3 21.05 -2.86 60.27
C SER A 3 21.10 -1.59 59.40
N LYS A 4 21.91 -0.59 59.78
CA LYS A 4 22.12 0.64 59.00
C LYS A 4 22.88 0.37 57.69
N GLN A 5 23.83 -0.56 57.70
CA GLN A 5 24.58 -0.98 56.50
C GLN A 5 23.69 -1.73 55.51
N LEU A 6 22.83 -2.63 56.00
CA LEU A 6 21.85 -3.32 55.15
C LEU A 6 20.88 -2.33 54.49
N LEU A 7 20.39 -1.34 55.26
CA LEU A 7 19.51 -0.29 54.74
C LEU A 7 20.19 0.56 53.67
N ALA A 8 21.47 0.90 53.87
CA ALA A 8 22.26 1.67 52.92
C ALA A 8 22.49 0.91 51.60
N ILE A 9 22.77 -0.39 51.69
CA ILE A 9 22.96 -1.24 50.50
C ILE A 9 21.64 -1.42 49.74
N SER A 10 20.52 -1.63 50.43
CA SER A 10 19.21 -1.74 49.77
C SER A 10 18.78 -0.44 49.11
N ALA A 11 19.06 0.71 49.74
CA ALA A 11 18.79 2.02 49.15
C ALA A 11 19.65 2.26 47.90
N ALA A 12 20.92 1.90 47.95
CA ALA A 12 21.82 1.98 46.79
C ALA A 12 21.36 1.05 45.65
N ALA A 13 20.98 -0.20 45.97
CA ALA A 13 20.47 -1.14 44.98
C ALA A 13 19.15 -0.68 44.34
N PHE A 14 18.25 -0.10 45.12
CA PHE A 14 16.99 0.44 44.62
C PHE A 14 17.19 1.70 43.76
N ALA A 15 18.11 2.58 44.16
CA ALA A 15 18.50 3.74 43.35
C ALA A 15 19.13 3.33 42.00
N LEU A 16 19.86 2.22 41.96
CA LEU A 16 20.42 1.67 40.72
C LEU A 16 19.37 1.00 39.82
N LEU A 17 18.26 0.49 40.38
CA LEU A 17 17.16 -0.12 39.61
C LEU A 17 16.20 0.92 38.98
N GLY A 18 16.16 2.15 39.52
CA GLY A 18 15.25 3.21 39.06
C GLY A 18 15.53 3.74 37.64
N THR A 19 16.68 3.42 37.04
CA THR A 19 17.07 3.91 35.71
C THR A 19 16.70 2.96 34.56
N VAL A 20 16.29 1.72 34.86
CA VAL A 20 15.93 0.70 33.84
C VAL A 20 14.46 0.85 33.38
N GLY A 21 13.66 1.64 34.11
CA GLY A 21 12.22 1.81 33.85
C GLY A 21 11.84 3.07 33.07
N ALA A 22 12.80 3.81 32.49
CA ALA A 22 12.49 4.87 31.55
C ALA A 22 11.96 4.24 30.25
N ALA A 23 10.70 3.83 30.30
CA ALA A 23 9.92 3.35 29.18
C ALA A 23 10.12 4.34 28.04
N HIS A 24 10.89 3.91 27.05
CA HIS A 24 11.07 4.64 25.82
C HIS A 24 9.73 4.51 25.08
N ALA A 25 8.77 5.37 25.42
CA ALA A 25 7.66 5.61 24.53
C ALA A 25 8.29 6.08 23.21
N GLU A 26 7.93 5.45 22.10
CA GLU A 26 8.31 5.97 20.79
C GLU A 26 7.74 7.39 20.70
N THR A 27 8.63 8.39 20.64
CA THR A 27 8.22 9.78 20.50
C THR A 27 7.52 9.91 19.16
N TYR A 28 6.22 10.17 19.19
CA TYR A 28 5.50 10.54 17.97
C TYR A 28 5.97 11.93 17.54
N GLU A 29 6.80 11.98 16.50
CA GLU A 29 7.37 13.22 15.91
C GLU A 29 6.34 14.07 15.15
N GLY A 30 5.05 13.73 15.25
CA GLY A 30 4.00 14.38 14.48
C GLY A 30 4.00 13.94 13.01
N VAL A 31 3.09 14.52 12.23
CA VAL A 31 3.09 14.38 10.78
C VAL A 31 4.16 15.33 10.22
N HIS A 32 5.17 14.79 9.56
CA HIS A 32 6.16 15.60 8.85
C HIS A 32 5.48 16.43 7.75
N ALA A 33 5.77 17.72 7.74
CA ALA A 33 5.27 18.60 6.70
C ALA A 33 5.88 18.20 5.35
N ILE A 34 5.02 17.95 4.35
CA ILE A 34 5.46 17.79 2.97
C ILE A 34 5.74 19.19 2.42
N THR A 35 7.01 19.53 2.30
CA THR A 35 7.44 20.77 1.63
C THR A 35 7.60 20.51 0.14
N SER A 36 6.89 21.28 -0.69
CA SER A 36 7.10 21.26 -2.13
C SER A 36 8.52 21.70 -2.47
N ALA A 37 9.20 20.97 -3.36
CA ALA A 37 10.51 21.36 -3.88
C ALA A 37 10.44 22.60 -4.79
N ALA A 38 9.29 22.85 -5.43
CA ALA A 38 9.07 23.99 -6.32
C ALA A 38 8.25 25.09 -5.64
N SER A 39 8.56 26.35 -5.95
CA SER A 39 7.78 27.49 -5.47
C SER A 39 6.44 27.59 -6.20
N ARG A 40 5.43 28.19 -5.56
CA ARG A 40 4.11 28.43 -6.20
C ARG A 40 4.21 29.33 -7.44
N ALA A 41 5.19 30.24 -7.48
CA ALA A 41 5.40 31.12 -8.62
C ALA A 41 5.96 30.35 -9.82
N ASP A 42 6.89 29.41 -9.59
CA ASP A 42 7.48 28.58 -10.64
C ASP A 42 6.43 27.65 -11.24
N VAL A 43 5.65 26.96 -10.39
CA VAL A 43 4.55 26.10 -10.84
C VAL A 43 3.51 26.90 -11.65
N ARG A 44 3.22 28.14 -11.24
CA ARG A 44 2.27 28.99 -11.98
C ARG A 44 2.82 29.38 -13.35
N THR A 45 4.10 29.74 -13.42
CA THR A 45 4.76 30.09 -14.68
C THR A 45 4.76 28.90 -15.64
N GLU A 46 5.13 27.72 -15.15
CA GLU A 46 5.16 26.48 -15.93
C GLU A 46 3.74 26.08 -16.40
N ALA A 47 2.74 26.18 -15.51
CA ALA A 47 1.36 25.86 -15.87
C ALA A 47 0.81 26.77 -16.98
N VAL A 48 1.16 28.07 -16.97
CA VAL A 48 0.76 29.01 -18.02
C VAL A 48 1.47 28.70 -19.33
N ALA A 49 2.76 28.32 -19.29
CA ALA A 49 3.50 27.92 -20.48
C ALA A 49 2.91 26.63 -21.09
N SER A 50 2.69 25.61 -20.27
CA SER A 50 2.07 24.34 -20.68
C SER A 50 0.67 24.55 -21.27
N ALA A 51 -0.18 25.37 -20.65
CA ALA A 51 -1.51 25.68 -21.18
C ALA A 51 -1.48 26.37 -22.56
N ARG A 52 -0.39 27.09 -22.89
CA ARG A 52 -0.20 27.74 -24.19
C ARG A 52 0.40 26.83 -25.25
N ASN A 53 1.03 25.72 -24.87
CA ASN A 53 1.68 24.78 -25.80
C ASN A 53 0.66 23.98 -26.66
N GLY A 54 -0.64 24.15 -26.43
CA GLY A 54 -1.68 23.44 -27.18
C GLY A 54 -1.84 21.99 -26.74
N ASN A 55 -2.80 21.29 -27.33
CA ASN A 55 -3.03 19.87 -27.05
C ASN A 55 -2.06 19.04 -27.90
N GLU A 56 -1.12 18.33 -27.28
CA GLU A 56 -0.17 17.44 -27.96
C GLU A 56 -0.87 16.32 -28.77
N TYR A 57 -2.12 16.01 -28.44
CA TYR A 57 -2.95 15.04 -29.15
C TYR A 57 -4.00 15.70 -30.06
N SER A 58 -3.87 16.98 -30.41
CA SER A 58 -4.86 17.68 -31.25
C SER A 58 -5.06 17.02 -32.60
N ASP A 59 -3.99 16.48 -33.17
CA ASP A 59 -4.02 15.90 -34.51
C ASP A 59 -4.87 14.61 -34.52
N ALA A 60 -4.68 13.76 -33.50
CA ALA A 60 -5.49 12.56 -33.28
C ALA A 60 -6.94 12.87 -32.84
N ALA A 61 -7.17 14.00 -32.16
CA ALA A 61 -8.52 14.39 -31.75
C ALA A 61 -9.44 14.67 -32.95
N ALA A 62 -8.87 15.07 -34.10
CA ALA A 62 -9.60 15.28 -35.34
C ALA A 62 -9.75 14.00 -36.19
N GLU A 63 -8.98 12.94 -35.92
CA GLU A 63 -8.98 11.71 -36.72
C GLU A 63 -10.21 10.81 -36.50
N GLY A 64 -10.99 11.05 -35.44
CA GLY A 64 -12.15 10.23 -35.11
C GLY A 64 -11.77 8.78 -34.79
N THR A 65 -12.76 7.89 -34.66
CA THR A 65 -12.49 6.47 -34.40
C THR A 65 -12.05 5.76 -35.67
N VAL A 66 -10.86 5.18 -35.67
CA VAL A 66 -10.36 4.34 -36.78
C VAL A 66 -11.19 3.05 -36.86
N ALA A 67 -11.71 2.74 -38.04
CA ALA A 67 -12.38 1.47 -38.30
C ALA A 67 -11.36 0.32 -38.32
N VAL A 68 -11.49 -0.63 -37.39
CA VAL A 68 -10.67 -1.85 -37.38
C VAL A 68 -11.38 -2.93 -38.18
N THR A 69 -10.82 -3.31 -39.32
CA THR A 69 -11.28 -4.46 -40.11
C THR A 69 -10.73 -5.75 -39.49
N SER A 70 -11.53 -6.39 -38.65
CA SER A 70 -11.25 -7.75 -38.18
C SER A 70 -11.47 -8.75 -39.31
N THR A 71 -10.53 -9.67 -39.52
CA THR A 71 -10.69 -10.84 -40.40
C THR A 71 -11.43 -11.99 -39.72
N VAL A 72 -11.62 -11.92 -38.39
CA VAL A 72 -12.30 -12.94 -37.60
C VAL A 72 -13.80 -12.66 -37.54
N ASP A 73 -14.60 -13.71 -37.74
CA ASP A 73 -16.05 -13.65 -37.62
C ASP A 73 -16.47 -13.32 -36.17
N ARG A 74 -17.37 -12.34 -36.04
CA ARG A 74 -17.82 -11.83 -34.73
C ARG A 74 -18.59 -12.87 -33.92
N GLN A 75 -19.33 -13.77 -34.57
CA GLN A 75 -20.03 -14.85 -33.87
C GLN A 75 -19.07 -15.91 -33.37
N ALA A 76 -18.01 -16.20 -34.12
CA ALA A 76 -16.95 -17.10 -33.66
C ALA A 76 -16.29 -16.56 -32.38
N VAL A 77 -15.90 -15.27 -32.36
CA VAL A 77 -15.34 -14.62 -31.16
C VAL A 77 -16.32 -14.67 -29.99
N ARG A 78 -17.61 -14.42 -30.24
CA ARG A 78 -18.63 -14.47 -29.20
C ARG A 78 -18.81 -15.89 -28.64
N ALA A 79 -18.81 -16.90 -29.50
CA ALA A 79 -18.94 -18.29 -29.10
C ALA A 79 -17.74 -18.74 -28.25
N GLU A 80 -16.53 -18.37 -28.65
CA GLU A 80 -15.29 -18.63 -27.91
C GLU A 80 -15.31 -17.95 -26.54
N ALA A 81 -15.66 -16.67 -26.48
CA ALA A 81 -15.75 -15.93 -25.21
C ALA A 81 -16.76 -16.56 -24.25
N VAL A 82 -17.92 -17.01 -24.75
CA VAL A 82 -18.93 -17.70 -23.94
C VAL A 82 -18.40 -19.06 -23.46
N ALA A 83 -17.67 -19.80 -24.29
CA ALA A 83 -17.07 -21.07 -23.90
C ALA A 83 -16.01 -20.87 -22.80
N THR A 84 -15.13 -19.89 -22.94
CA THR A 84 -14.12 -19.53 -21.94
C THR A 84 -14.73 -19.01 -20.65
N ALA A 85 -15.82 -18.23 -20.71
CA ALA A 85 -16.53 -17.79 -19.50
C ALA A 85 -17.18 -18.98 -18.75
N ARG A 86 -17.56 -20.04 -19.48
CA ARG A 86 -18.18 -21.25 -18.95
C ARG A 86 -17.18 -22.31 -18.49
N SER A 87 -15.90 -22.23 -18.88
CA SER A 87 -14.89 -23.22 -18.51
C SER A 87 -14.49 -23.20 -17.02
N GLY A 88 -15.12 -22.35 -16.22
CA GLY A 88 -14.91 -22.28 -14.79
C GLY A 88 -13.67 -21.45 -14.44
N ASN A 89 -13.12 -21.66 -13.25
CA ASN A 89 -12.07 -20.82 -12.69
C ASN A 89 -10.87 -20.68 -13.66
N ILE A 90 -10.68 -19.48 -14.21
CA ILE A 90 -9.56 -19.10 -15.07
C ILE A 90 -8.21 -19.23 -14.33
N TYR A 91 -8.27 -19.25 -13.01
CA TYR A 91 -7.15 -19.50 -12.11
C TYR A 91 -7.14 -20.92 -11.56
N SER A 92 -7.88 -21.89 -12.10
CA SER A 92 -7.87 -23.27 -11.55
C SER A 92 -6.47 -23.85 -11.51
N ASP A 93 -5.67 -23.60 -12.54
CA ASP A 93 -4.26 -24.02 -12.62
C ASP A 93 -3.33 -23.22 -11.65
N ALA A 94 -3.74 -22.00 -11.27
CA ALA A 94 -3.02 -21.18 -10.28
C ALA A 94 -3.54 -21.38 -8.84
N ALA A 95 -4.75 -21.91 -8.66
CA ALA A 95 -5.46 -22.04 -7.39
C ALA A 95 -5.12 -23.37 -6.68
N ASP A 96 -4.60 -24.36 -7.40
CA ASP A 96 -4.04 -25.58 -6.80
C ASP A 96 -2.68 -25.36 -6.12
N VAL A 97 -2.09 -24.17 -6.24
CA VAL A 97 -0.75 -23.93 -5.68
C VAL A 97 -0.73 -23.85 -4.16
N LYS A 98 -1.71 -23.27 -3.45
CA LYS A 98 -1.73 -23.31 -1.96
C LYS A 98 -3.11 -23.02 -1.37
N ARG A 99 -3.97 -24.03 -1.26
CA ARG A 99 -5.04 -23.98 -0.25
C ARG A 99 -4.51 -24.67 1.02
N THR A 100 -3.66 -23.97 1.77
CA THR A 100 -3.30 -24.39 3.14
C THR A 100 -4.59 -24.40 3.95
N ALA A 101 -5.06 -25.60 4.30
CA ALA A 101 -6.21 -25.78 5.17
C ALA A 101 -5.87 -25.16 6.54
N VAL A 102 -6.30 -23.92 6.77
CA VAL A 102 -6.21 -23.30 8.10
C VAL A 102 -7.31 -23.92 8.94
N SER A 103 -6.93 -24.84 9.83
CA SER A 103 -7.79 -25.33 10.89
C SER A 103 -8.08 -24.18 11.84
N VAL A 104 -9.25 -23.56 11.72
CA VAL A 104 -9.75 -22.62 12.74
C VAL A 104 -10.21 -23.47 13.92
N THR A 105 -9.32 -23.68 14.89
CA THR A 105 -9.69 -24.19 16.20
C THR A 105 -10.61 -23.17 16.85
N ARG A 106 -11.93 -23.39 16.74
CA ARG A 106 -12.92 -22.61 17.46
C ARG A 106 -12.82 -23.02 18.93
N GLN A 107 -12.05 -22.26 19.71
CA GLN A 107 -11.96 -22.40 21.15
C GLN A 107 -13.33 -22.05 21.74
N ALA A 108 -14.19 -23.06 21.90
CA ALA A 108 -15.38 -22.97 22.73
C ALA A 108 -14.91 -23.01 24.19
N GLY A 109 -14.71 -21.83 24.77
CA GLY A 109 -14.61 -21.65 26.21
C GLY A 109 -15.99 -21.83 26.83
N LEU A 110 -16.03 -22.77 27.77
CA LEU A 110 -16.93 -23.01 28.91
C LEU A 110 -18.01 -21.94 29.20
#